data_AF-A0AAV9XU05-F1
#
_entry.id   AF-A0AAV9XU05-F1
#
_cell.length_a   1.000
_cell.length_b   1.000
_cell.length_c   1.000
_cell.angle_alpha   90.00
_cell.angle_beta   90.00
_cell.angle_gamma   90.00
#
_symmetry.space_group_name_H-M   'P 1'
#
loop_
_entity.id
_entity.type
_entity.pdbx_description
1 polymer ?
#
loop_
_entity_poly.entity_id
_entity_poly.type
_entity_poly.pdbx_seq_one_letter_code
_entity_poly.pdbx_strand_id
1 'polypeptide(L)'
;MKGSILFLGSGSTSGTPSLEHVFKNIHNSNNNINEPYCRICNETISISSKNKRNPFSVIIKNPLSSDKSNDENDQDYFLFEMGQNFRTSMFEYAVSMNIKKVDCIFFLSSNENSFLGIDEVREVQLFEKKFDDQGTLFYCPKKRIPTYLTSSCLISLSEWYEYIINYSLKEDLNSKTKVGCIQLNVLDPEKSSNVLQINSIEEYNSYLSYLLENRNGNKNDTLQNLNFNPIIIDYSSNIKITTLFFLDVKNLICSGYVIEYINSKKKVICILPDYSVVPNTTIKYLKNIDLIDFLILPLFSEQIKEIDQYTLAERINFCKTINCDQFYFYNTSCLYDHDFIQYMVDDYCKNNNINLKFIISYDSLNIPIY
;
A
#
# COMPACT_ATOMS: atom_id res chain seq x y z
N MET A 1 18.38 -9.55 14.67
CA MET A 1 17.70 -8.41 14.02
C MET A 1 17.64 -8.66 12.53
N LYS A 2 16.51 -9.15 12.01
CA LYS A 2 16.28 -9.23 10.56
C LYS A 2 14.90 -8.68 10.25
N GLY A 3 14.84 -7.35 10.13
CA GLY A 3 13.70 -6.71 9.48
C GLY A 3 13.75 -6.95 7.98
N SER A 4 12.61 -6.83 7.31
CA SER A 4 12.56 -6.96 5.86
C SER A 4 11.33 -6.29 5.26
N ILE A 5 11.40 -6.01 3.97
CA ILE A 5 10.29 -5.55 3.12
C ILE A 5 9.90 -6.72 2.23
N LEU A 6 8.68 -7.23 2.38
CA LEU A 6 8.12 -8.30 1.56
C LEU A 6 7.04 -7.75 0.64
N PHE A 7 7.22 -7.92 -0.67
CA PHE A 7 6.21 -7.61 -1.67
C PHE A 7 5.18 -8.73 -1.74
N LEU A 8 3.97 -8.45 -1.27
CA LEU A 8 2.80 -9.32 -1.42
C LEU A 8 2.16 -9.17 -2.82
N GLY A 9 2.36 -8.01 -3.44
CA GLY A 9 1.97 -7.71 -4.80
C GLY A 9 2.80 -6.55 -5.37
N SER A 10 3.14 -6.59 -6.66
CA SER A 10 3.86 -5.52 -7.35
C SER A 10 3.17 -4.98 -8.60
N GLY A 11 2.00 -5.52 -8.94
CA GLY A 11 1.27 -5.23 -10.16
C GLY A 11 0.34 -4.02 -10.07
N SER A 12 -0.36 -3.77 -11.18
CA SER A 12 -1.47 -2.82 -11.25
C SER A 12 -2.70 -3.29 -10.47
N THR A 13 -3.69 -2.42 -10.32
CA THR A 13 -4.96 -2.72 -9.62
C THR A 13 -5.69 -3.95 -10.13
N SER A 14 -5.59 -4.24 -11.43
CA SER A 14 -6.16 -5.45 -12.04
C SER A 14 -5.34 -6.73 -11.82
N GLY A 15 -4.08 -6.62 -11.42
CA GLY A 15 -3.14 -7.73 -11.34
C GLY A 15 -2.76 -8.35 -12.69
N THR A 16 -1.94 -9.39 -12.65
CA THR A 16 -1.56 -10.22 -13.80
C THR A 16 -1.43 -11.68 -13.35
N PRO A 17 -2.08 -12.64 -14.02
CA PRO A 17 -2.91 -12.47 -15.22
C PRO A 17 -4.23 -11.74 -14.99
N SER A 18 -4.71 -11.02 -16.01
CA SER A 18 -6.08 -10.51 -16.06
C SER A 18 -7.04 -11.62 -16.47
N LEU A 19 -8.11 -11.83 -15.70
CA LEU A 19 -9.11 -12.87 -15.99
C LEU A 19 -9.75 -12.70 -17.38
N GLU A 20 -10.01 -11.46 -17.78
CA GLU A 20 -10.54 -11.16 -19.12
C GLU A 20 -9.57 -11.62 -20.22
N HIS A 21 -8.27 -11.37 -20.05
CA HIS A 21 -7.26 -11.78 -21.01
C HIS A 21 -7.15 -13.31 -21.08
N VAL A 22 -7.26 -13.99 -19.94
CA VAL A 22 -7.29 -15.46 -19.89
C VAL A 22 -8.47 -16.01 -20.69
N PHE A 23 -9.68 -15.48 -20.50
CA PHE A 23 -10.85 -15.93 -21.25
C PHE A 23 -10.73 -15.65 -22.74
N LYS A 24 -10.19 -14.49 -23.14
CA LYS A 24 -9.90 -14.19 -24.56
C LYS A 24 -8.85 -15.13 -25.15
N ASN A 25 -7.80 -15.48 -24.39
CA ASN A 25 -6.80 -16.46 -24.82
C ASN A 25 -7.43 -17.84 -25.07
N ILE A 26 -8.29 -18.31 -24.15
CA ILE A 26 -9.02 -19.57 -24.30
C ILE A 26 -9.94 -19.52 -25.54
N HIS A 27 -10.65 -18.42 -25.73
CA HIS A 27 -11.49 -18.22 -26.91
C HIS A 27 -10.69 -18.27 -28.22
N ASN A 28 -9.53 -17.61 -28.28
CA ASN A 28 -8.64 -17.66 -29.44
C ASN A 28 -8.16 -19.09 -29.70
N SER A 29 -7.70 -19.79 -28.66
CA SER A 29 -7.25 -21.19 -28.77
C SER A 29 -8.35 -22.11 -29.28
N ASN A 30 -9.59 -21.96 -28.82
CA ASN A 30 -10.72 -22.80 -29.23
C ASN A 30 -11.17 -22.52 -30.68
N ASN A 31 -10.90 -21.32 -31.21
CA ASN A 31 -11.23 -20.94 -32.58
C ASN A 31 -10.05 -21.04 -33.55
N ASN A 32 -8.98 -21.73 -33.17
CA ASN A 32 -7.76 -21.90 -33.97
C ASN A 32 -7.13 -20.55 -34.41
N ILE A 33 -7.24 -19.52 -33.57
CA ILE A 33 -6.52 -18.25 -33.75
C ILE A 33 -5.12 -18.47 -33.19
N ASN A 34 -4.11 -18.42 -34.07
CA ASN A 34 -2.72 -18.80 -33.75
C ASN A 34 -2.03 -17.89 -32.72
N GLU A 35 -2.58 -16.71 -32.41
CA GLU A 35 -1.98 -15.77 -31.47
C GLU A 35 -2.83 -15.59 -30.21
N PRO A 36 -2.23 -15.67 -29.00
CA PRO A 36 -2.93 -15.34 -27.77
C PRO A 36 -3.27 -13.85 -27.76
N TYR A 37 -4.45 -13.50 -27.24
CA TYR A 37 -4.84 -12.12 -26.97
C TYR A 37 -3.81 -11.39 -26.09
N CYS A 38 -3.24 -12.08 -25.10
CA CYS A 38 -2.14 -11.58 -24.29
C CYS A 38 -1.19 -12.72 -23.93
N ARG A 39 0.04 -12.66 -24.46
CA ARG A 39 1.08 -13.68 -24.23
C ARG A 39 1.44 -13.81 -22.74
N ILE A 40 1.66 -12.70 -22.06
CA ILE A 40 2.05 -12.66 -20.65
C ILE A 40 0.97 -13.28 -19.75
N CYS A 41 -0.29 -12.92 -19.96
CA CYS A 41 -1.41 -13.54 -19.23
C CYS A 41 -1.53 -15.05 -19.54
N ASN A 42 -1.18 -15.49 -20.76
CA ASN A 42 -1.21 -16.91 -21.10
C ASN A 42 -0.11 -17.70 -20.39
N GLU A 43 1.11 -17.16 -20.36
CA GLU A 43 2.30 -17.80 -19.77
C GLU A 43 2.23 -17.90 -18.24
N THR A 44 1.67 -16.88 -17.59
CA THR A 44 1.61 -16.79 -16.11
C THR A 44 0.62 -17.75 -15.46
N ILE A 45 -0.32 -18.34 -16.21
CA ILE A 45 -1.25 -19.35 -15.70
C ILE A 45 -0.53 -20.67 -15.42
N SER A 46 0.40 -21.05 -16.30
CA SER A 46 1.05 -22.36 -16.27
C SER A 46 2.39 -22.36 -15.54
N ILE A 47 3.06 -21.20 -15.47
CA ILE A 47 4.42 -21.08 -14.94
C ILE A 47 4.46 -19.95 -13.90
N SER A 48 4.96 -20.28 -12.70
CA SER A 48 5.34 -19.27 -11.72
C SER A 48 6.47 -18.41 -12.29
N SER A 49 6.22 -17.11 -12.42
CA SER A 49 7.17 -16.15 -12.97
C SER A 49 6.96 -14.78 -12.32
N LYS A 50 7.93 -13.87 -12.49
CA LYS A 50 7.83 -12.47 -12.05
C LYS A 50 6.74 -11.67 -12.77
N ASN A 51 6.12 -12.26 -13.79
CA ASN A 51 4.97 -11.70 -14.49
C ASN A 51 3.64 -12.00 -13.79
N LYS A 52 3.58 -12.99 -12.90
CA LYS A 52 2.44 -13.13 -11.98
C LYS A 52 2.57 -12.01 -10.94
N ARG A 53 1.63 -11.08 -10.94
CA ARG A 53 1.69 -9.86 -10.14
C ARG A 53 0.34 -9.57 -9.53
N ASN A 54 0.21 -9.71 -8.23
CA ASN A 54 -0.96 -9.25 -7.50
C ASN A 54 -0.94 -7.70 -7.43
N PRO A 55 -2.10 -7.04 -7.23
CA PRO A 55 -2.15 -5.61 -6.96
C PRO A 55 -1.19 -5.23 -5.83
N PHE A 56 -0.62 -4.03 -5.93
CA PHE A 56 0.45 -3.59 -5.03
C PHE A 56 0.07 -3.77 -3.56
N SER A 57 0.95 -4.46 -2.82
CA SER A 57 0.85 -4.60 -1.37
C SER A 57 2.21 -5.01 -0.82
N VAL A 58 2.60 -4.42 0.30
CA VAL A 58 3.90 -4.67 0.94
C VAL A 58 3.72 -4.85 2.44
N ILE A 59 4.39 -5.85 3.02
CA ILE A 59 4.55 -5.98 4.47
C ILE A 59 5.98 -5.63 4.84
N ILE A 60 6.13 -4.74 5.82
CA ILE A 60 7.40 -4.45 6.46
C ILE A 60 7.44 -5.15 7.81
N LYS A 61 8.40 -6.05 7.98
CA LYS A 61 8.81 -6.61 9.26
C LYS A 61 9.77 -5.62 9.93
N ASN A 62 9.34 -5.03 11.04
CA ASN A 62 10.09 -4.02 11.77
C ASN A 62 11.48 -4.54 12.24
N PRO A 63 12.62 -3.94 11.84
CA PRO A 63 13.96 -4.37 12.27
C PRO A 63 14.25 -4.16 13.76
N LEU A 64 13.47 -3.32 14.47
CA LEU A 64 13.70 -2.96 15.87
C LEU A 64 12.97 -3.87 16.88
N SER A 65 12.10 -4.74 16.40
CA SER A 65 11.43 -5.73 17.23
C SER A 65 12.46 -6.66 17.90
N SER A 66 12.31 -6.86 19.21
CA SER A 66 13.38 -7.44 20.03
C SER A 66 13.52 -8.95 19.80
N ASP A 67 14.75 -9.43 19.57
CA ASP A 67 15.12 -10.87 19.73
C ASP A 67 15.26 -11.25 21.22
N LYS A 68 14.93 -10.34 22.16
CA LYS A 68 15.23 -10.51 23.60
C LYS A 68 14.15 -11.25 24.37
N SER A 69 12.96 -11.41 23.79
CA SER A 69 11.95 -12.33 24.29
C SER A 69 11.83 -13.49 23.28
N ASN A 70 11.71 -14.72 23.77
CA ASN A 70 11.27 -15.85 22.94
C ASN A 70 9.77 -15.72 22.57
N ASP A 71 9.19 -14.53 22.74
CA ASP A 71 7.78 -14.26 22.48
C ASP A 71 7.66 -13.77 21.05
N GLU A 72 7.12 -14.63 20.18
CA GLU A 72 6.78 -14.29 18.78
C GLU A 72 5.78 -13.12 18.65
N ASN A 73 5.32 -12.56 19.78
CA ASN A 73 4.42 -11.42 19.88
C ASN A 73 5.12 -10.06 19.79
N ASP A 74 6.45 -9.98 19.98
CA ASP A 74 7.23 -8.72 20.01
C ASP A 74 7.57 -8.16 18.62
N GLN A 75 7.23 -8.89 17.55
CA GLN A 75 7.47 -8.46 16.18
C GLN A 75 6.33 -7.61 15.64
N ASP A 76 6.63 -6.40 15.18
CA ASP A 76 5.65 -5.54 14.51
C ASP A 76 5.70 -5.73 12.99
N TYR A 77 4.52 -5.80 12.40
CA TYR A 77 4.32 -5.87 10.95
C TYR A 77 3.48 -4.71 10.46
N PHE A 78 4.04 -3.90 9.56
CA PHE A 78 3.35 -2.78 8.91
C PHE A 78 2.90 -3.22 7.52
N LEU A 79 1.59 -3.22 7.28
CA LEU A 79 0.99 -3.54 5.98
C LEU A 79 0.71 -2.23 5.23
N PHE A 80 1.16 -2.17 3.99
CA PHE A 80 0.85 -1.10 3.04
C PHE A 80 -0.01 -1.68 1.94
N GLU A 81 -1.21 -1.12 1.79
CA GLU A 81 -2.27 -1.60 0.89
C GLU A 81 -2.78 -3.02 1.20
N MET A 82 -4.11 -3.17 1.16
CA MET A 82 -4.82 -4.40 1.48
C MET A 82 -5.88 -4.68 0.42
N GLY A 83 -5.43 -4.89 -0.82
CA GLY A 83 -6.30 -5.14 -1.96
C GLY A 83 -6.91 -6.54 -2.00
N GLN A 84 -7.68 -6.82 -3.05
CA GLN A 84 -8.49 -8.03 -3.21
C GLN A 84 -7.70 -9.36 -3.09
N ASN A 85 -6.42 -9.35 -3.44
CA ASN A 85 -5.57 -10.53 -3.44
C ASN A 85 -4.86 -10.77 -2.09
N PHE A 86 -5.09 -9.93 -1.08
CA PHE A 86 -4.38 -10.00 0.20
C PHE A 86 -4.37 -11.41 0.80
N ARG A 87 -5.54 -12.07 0.87
CA ARG A 87 -5.65 -13.43 1.41
C ARG A 87 -4.72 -14.42 0.70
N THR A 88 -4.74 -14.41 -0.63
CA THR A 88 -3.91 -15.30 -1.45
C THR A 88 -2.43 -14.96 -1.30
N SER A 89 -2.06 -13.68 -1.37
CA SER A 89 -0.66 -13.24 -1.20
C SER A 89 -0.11 -13.59 0.19
N MET A 90 -0.93 -13.52 1.24
CA MET A 90 -0.54 -13.97 2.58
C MET A 90 -0.19 -15.46 2.60
N PHE A 91 -1.02 -16.32 1.99
CA PHE A 91 -0.74 -17.75 1.91
C PHE A 91 0.48 -18.06 1.05
N GLU A 92 0.61 -17.43 -0.11
CA GLU A 92 1.68 -17.72 -1.07
C GLU A 92 3.04 -17.23 -0.57
N TYR A 93 3.10 -16.05 0.08
CA TYR A 93 4.37 -15.38 0.35
C TYR A 93 4.64 -15.18 1.84
N ALA A 94 3.65 -14.72 2.61
CA ALA A 94 3.85 -14.31 4.00
C ALA A 94 4.02 -15.51 4.97
N VAL A 95 3.30 -16.62 4.73
CA VAL A 95 3.40 -17.85 5.53
C VAL A 95 4.83 -18.40 5.55
N SER A 96 5.50 -18.43 4.41
CA SER A 96 6.89 -18.91 4.30
C SER A 96 7.88 -18.08 5.13
N MET A 97 7.52 -16.82 5.43
CA MET A 97 8.30 -15.86 6.22
C MET A 97 7.87 -15.81 7.70
N ASN A 98 7.00 -16.73 8.14
CA ASN A 98 6.42 -16.79 9.49
C ASN A 98 5.68 -15.49 9.90
N ILE A 99 5.05 -14.83 8.93
CA ILE A 99 4.23 -13.64 9.17
C ILE A 99 2.79 -14.09 9.39
N LYS A 100 2.29 -13.94 10.63
CA LYS A 100 0.99 -14.44 11.07
C LYS A 100 0.01 -13.37 11.56
N LYS A 101 0.47 -12.12 11.65
CA LYS A 101 -0.32 -10.99 12.13
C LYS A 101 0.06 -9.70 11.40
N VAL A 102 -0.79 -8.69 11.53
CA VAL A 102 -0.53 -7.31 11.14
C VAL A 102 -0.74 -6.43 12.37
N ASP A 103 0.17 -5.50 12.61
CA ASP A 103 0.11 -4.60 13.77
C ASP A 103 -0.28 -3.18 13.39
N CYS A 104 -0.13 -2.80 12.13
CA CYS A 104 -0.53 -1.49 11.60
C CYS A 104 -0.83 -1.59 10.10
N ILE A 105 -1.85 -0.86 9.63
CA ILE A 105 -2.25 -0.80 8.22
C ILE A 105 -2.13 0.65 7.74
N PHE A 106 -1.56 0.82 6.56
CA PHE A 106 -1.38 2.09 5.89
C PHE A 106 -1.96 1.99 4.48
N PHE A 107 -2.99 2.78 4.18
CA PHE A 107 -3.50 2.91 2.82
C PHE A 107 -2.75 4.02 2.08
N LEU A 108 -2.42 3.79 0.81
CA LEU A 108 -1.71 4.75 -0.03
C LEU A 108 -2.70 5.47 -0.94
N SER A 109 -3.52 4.73 -1.67
CA SER A 109 -4.47 5.26 -2.63
C SER A 109 -5.83 5.61 -2.00
N SER A 110 -6.60 6.39 -2.75
CA SER A 110 -7.92 6.93 -2.38
C SER A 110 -9.10 6.13 -2.94
N ASN A 111 -8.84 4.94 -3.52
CA ASN A 111 -9.85 4.15 -4.22
C ASN A 111 -10.09 2.80 -3.55
N GLU A 112 -11.17 2.13 -3.94
CA GLU A 112 -11.62 0.87 -3.37
C GLU A 112 -10.59 -0.26 -3.47
N ASN A 113 -9.77 -0.27 -4.53
CA ASN A 113 -8.78 -1.33 -4.74
C ASN A 113 -7.73 -1.39 -3.63
N SER A 114 -7.54 -0.29 -2.90
CA SER A 114 -6.67 -0.22 -1.73
C SER A 114 -7.11 -1.13 -0.59
N PHE A 115 -8.41 -1.32 -0.42
CA PHE A 115 -8.97 -1.95 0.77
C PHE A 115 -9.97 -3.07 0.46
N LEU A 116 -10.08 -3.57 -0.77
CA LEU A 116 -10.97 -4.71 -1.10
C LEU A 116 -10.69 -5.98 -0.26
N GLY A 117 -9.50 -6.09 0.32
CA GLY A 117 -9.12 -7.17 1.23
C GLY A 117 -9.40 -6.89 2.71
N ILE A 118 -9.93 -5.73 3.10
CA ILE A 118 -10.03 -5.27 4.50
C ILE A 118 -10.77 -6.25 5.44
N ASP A 119 -11.72 -7.01 4.91
CA ASP A 119 -12.46 -8.03 5.68
C ASP A 119 -11.53 -9.14 6.24
N GLU A 120 -10.38 -9.35 5.59
CA GLU A 120 -9.35 -10.31 6.00
C GLU A 120 -8.53 -9.84 7.21
N VAL A 121 -8.74 -8.60 7.69
CA VAL A 121 -8.19 -8.13 8.97
C VAL A 121 -8.55 -9.09 10.10
N ARG A 122 -9.73 -9.72 10.03
CA ARG A 122 -10.17 -10.74 10.99
C ARG A 122 -9.26 -11.96 11.08
N GLU A 123 -8.40 -12.23 10.09
CA GLU A 123 -7.49 -13.37 10.12
C GLU A 123 -6.09 -13.00 10.59
N VAL A 124 -5.71 -11.73 10.46
CA VAL A 124 -4.37 -11.22 10.83
C VAL A 124 -4.36 -10.40 12.12
N GLN A 125 -5.53 -10.18 12.74
CA GLN A 125 -5.64 -9.59 14.07
C GLN A 125 -5.71 -10.67 15.17
N LEU A 126 -5.28 -10.31 16.39
CA LEU A 126 -5.35 -11.21 17.54
C LEU A 126 -6.74 -11.18 18.19
N PHE A 127 -7.25 -12.34 18.58
CA PHE A 127 -8.53 -12.51 19.24
C PHE A 127 -8.42 -13.21 20.59
N GLU A 128 -9.36 -12.89 21.47
CA GLU A 128 -9.72 -13.64 22.66
C GLU A 128 -11.04 -14.36 22.44
N LYS A 129 -11.16 -15.53 23.07
CA LYS A 129 -12.40 -16.30 23.14
C LYS A 129 -13.00 -16.08 24.52
N LYS A 130 -14.25 -15.60 24.57
CA LYS A 130 -15.00 -15.37 25.81
C LYS A 130 -16.24 -16.24 25.80
N PHE A 131 -16.64 -16.74 26.96
CA PHE A 131 -17.90 -17.46 27.14
C PHE A 131 -18.79 -16.64 28.07
N ASP A 132 -20.08 -16.53 27.75
CA ASP A 132 -21.07 -16.04 28.71
C ASP A 132 -21.50 -17.16 29.68
N ASP A 133 -22.34 -16.80 30.65
CA ASP A 133 -22.88 -17.72 31.66
C ASP A 133 -23.74 -18.85 31.05
N GLN A 134 -24.18 -18.69 29.79
CA GLN A 134 -24.97 -19.68 29.06
C GLN A 134 -24.09 -20.60 28.18
N GLY A 135 -22.77 -20.40 28.19
CA GLY A 135 -21.82 -21.16 27.37
C GLY A 135 -21.72 -20.69 25.92
N THR A 136 -22.28 -19.53 25.56
CA THR A 136 -22.15 -18.95 24.22
C THR A 136 -20.72 -18.44 24.01
N LEU A 137 -20.06 -18.90 22.95
CA LEU A 137 -18.73 -18.42 22.56
C LEU A 137 -18.80 -17.09 21.81
N PHE A 138 -17.99 -16.13 22.25
CA PHE A 138 -17.74 -14.86 21.60
C PHE A 138 -16.26 -14.73 21.22
N TYR A 139 -16.01 -14.12 20.07
CA TYR A 139 -14.72 -13.64 19.61
C TYR A 139 -14.62 -12.15 19.90
N CYS A 140 -13.56 -11.76 20.60
CA CYS A 140 -13.29 -10.37 20.93
C CYS A 140 -11.89 -10.01 20.43
N PRO A 141 -11.73 -9.02 19.53
CA PRO A 141 -10.42 -8.54 19.12
C PRO A 141 -9.63 -8.03 20.34
N LYS A 142 -8.36 -8.43 20.49
CA LYS A 142 -7.50 -7.97 21.59
C LYS A 142 -7.21 -6.48 21.52
N LYS A 143 -7.07 -5.97 20.30
CA LYS A 143 -6.83 -4.56 19.99
C LYS A 143 -7.47 -4.24 18.64
N ARG A 144 -7.88 -2.99 18.48
CA ARG A 144 -8.17 -2.40 17.16
C ARG A 144 -6.85 -2.23 16.44
N ILE A 145 -6.72 -2.68 15.18
CA ILE A 145 -5.50 -2.46 14.40
C ILE A 145 -5.44 -0.98 14.00
N PRO A 146 -4.40 -0.21 14.37
CA PRO A 146 -4.18 1.13 13.83
C PRO A 146 -4.20 1.13 12.31
N THR A 147 -5.14 1.87 11.72
CA THR A 147 -5.34 1.95 10.27
C THR A 147 -5.32 3.40 9.85
N TYR A 148 -4.30 3.75 9.07
CA TYR A 148 -4.07 5.10 8.57
C TYR A 148 -4.56 5.23 7.14
N LEU A 149 -5.39 6.24 6.91
CA LEU A 149 -6.05 6.46 5.62
C LEU A 149 -6.36 7.95 5.40
N THR A 150 -6.36 8.40 4.16
CA THR A 150 -6.75 9.77 3.83
C THR A 150 -8.27 9.96 3.99
N SER A 151 -8.70 11.22 4.06
CA SER A 151 -10.13 11.56 4.02
C SER A 151 -10.82 11.02 2.77
N SER A 152 -10.14 11.01 1.62
CA SER A 152 -10.66 10.44 0.37
C SER A 152 -10.87 8.92 0.47
N CYS A 153 -9.88 8.20 1.03
CA CYS A 153 -9.99 6.76 1.26
C CYS A 153 -11.09 6.42 2.28
N LEU A 154 -11.31 7.25 3.30
CA LEU A 154 -12.38 7.05 4.29
C LEU A 154 -13.77 7.10 3.64
N ILE A 155 -14.00 8.05 2.72
CA ILE A 155 -15.28 8.14 2.00
C ILE A 155 -15.52 6.84 1.22
N SER A 156 -14.54 6.39 0.44
CA SER A 156 -14.70 5.14 -0.30
C SER A 156 -14.86 3.93 0.64
N LEU A 157 -14.15 3.87 1.76
CA LEU A 157 -14.32 2.80 2.74
C LEU A 157 -15.74 2.80 3.33
N SER A 158 -16.33 3.97 3.58
CA SER A 158 -17.69 4.10 4.08
C SER A 158 -18.75 3.56 3.13
N GLU A 159 -18.54 3.70 1.82
CA GLU A 159 -19.49 3.25 0.79
C GLU A 159 -19.52 1.71 0.67
N TRP A 160 -18.39 1.04 0.91
CA TRP A 160 -18.23 -0.40 0.65
C TRP A 160 -18.17 -1.28 1.91
N TYR A 161 -17.63 -0.74 3.01
CA TYR A 161 -17.32 -1.50 4.24
C TYR A 161 -17.80 -0.78 5.51
N GLU A 162 -18.94 -0.08 5.44
CA GLU A 162 -19.54 0.62 6.57
C GLU A 162 -19.66 -0.27 7.82
N TYR A 163 -19.97 -1.56 7.63
CA TYR A 163 -20.11 -2.49 8.75
C TYR A 163 -18.80 -2.70 9.54
N ILE A 164 -17.63 -2.63 8.89
CA ILE A 164 -16.33 -2.72 9.57
C ILE A 164 -16.11 -1.47 10.41
N ILE A 165 -16.43 -0.30 9.87
CA ILE A 165 -16.36 0.98 10.58
C ILE A 165 -17.29 0.94 11.79
N ASN A 166 -18.56 0.63 11.58
CA ASN A 166 -19.59 0.58 12.61
C ASN A 166 -19.24 -0.44 13.70
N TYR A 167 -18.71 -1.62 13.33
CA TYR A 167 -18.23 -2.60 14.30
C TYR A 167 -17.03 -2.08 15.10
N SER A 168 -16.06 -1.47 14.42
CA SER A 168 -14.84 -0.96 15.03
C SER A 168 -15.08 0.17 16.03
N LEU A 169 -16.14 0.95 15.85
CA LEU A 169 -16.49 2.06 16.73
C LEU A 169 -17.42 1.67 17.89
N LYS A 170 -17.79 0.39 18.04
CA LYS A 170 -18.56 -0.08 19.20
C LYS A 170 -17.72 -0.08 20.47
N GLU A 171 -18.35 0.19 21.60
CA GLU A 171 -17.74 0.00 22.93
C GLU A 171 -17.55 -1.50 23.23
N ASP A 172 -18.59 -2.32 23.02
CA ASP A 172 -18.52 -3.77 23.13
C ASP A 172 -18.23 -4.43 21.77
N LEU A 173 -17.08 -5.12 21.70
CA LEU A 173 -16.59 -5.84 20.53
C LEU A 173 -16.83 -7.36 20.61
N ASN A 174 -17.74 -7.82 21.47
CA ASN A 174 -18.13 -9.23 21.49
C ASN A 174 -18.93 -9.58 20.22
N SER A 175 -18.47 -10.60 19.49
CA SER A 175 -19.16 -11.10 18.30
C SER A 175 -19.19 -12.62 18.26
N LYS A 176 -20.27 -13.21 17.75
CA LYS A 176 -20.37 -14.67 17.54
C LYS A 176 -19.45 -15.18 16.43
N THR A 177 -18.95 -14.28 15.59
CA THR A 177 -17.99 -14.55 14.52
C THR A 177 -16.82 -13.59 14.62
N LYS A 178 -15.67 -13.94 14.02
CA LYS A 178 -14.57 -12.99 13.88
C LYS A 178 -14.98 -11.87 12.92
N VAL A 179 -14.81 -10.63 13.34
CA VAL A 179 -15.00 -9.43 12.52
C VAL A 179 -13.73 -8.60 12.58
N GLY A 180 -13.25 -8.12 11.43
CA GLY A 180 -12.10 -7.22 11.36
C GLY A 180 -12.36 -5.95 12.17
N CYS A 181 -11.36 -5.50 12.93
CA CYS A 181 -11.52 -4.39 13.86
C CYS A 181 -10.34 -3.44 13.75
N ILE A 182 -10.61 -2.21 13.31
CA ILE A 182 -9.60 -1.20 12.99
C ILE A 182 -9.75 0.05 13.86
N GLN A 183 -8.66 0.74 14.14
CA GLN A 183 -8.67 2.07 14.72
C GLN A 183 -8.53 3.06 13.57
N LEU A 184 -9.57 3.86 13.35
CA LEU A 184 -9.59 4.86 12.28
C LEU A 184 -8.69 6.03 12.64
N ASN A 185 -7.60 6.18 11.90
CA ASN A 185 -6.63 7.27 12.01
C ASN A 185 -6.61 8.06 10.69
N VAL A 186 -7.38 9.12 10.61
CA VAL A 186 -7.55 9.88 9.36
C VAL A 186 -6.42 10.89 9.17
N LEU A 187 -5.86 10.86 7.96
CA LEU A 187 -4.82 11.75 7.47
C LEU A 187 -5.46 12.81 6.55
N ASP A 188 -5.81 13.96 7.12
CA ASP A 188 -6.50 15.04 6.43
C ASP A 188 -5.68 16.33 6.47
N PRO A 189 -4.78 16.56 5.48
CA PRO A 189 -3.89 17.72 5.47
C PRO A 189 -4.62 19.05 5.25
N GLU A 190 -5.89 19.01 4.83
CA GLU A 190 -6.70 20.20 4.64
C GLU A 190 -7.34 20.67 5.95
N LYS A 191 -7.54 19.75 6.91
CA LYS A 191 -8.21 20.02 8.17
C LYS A 191 -7.28 20.08 9.38
N SER A 192 -6.22 19.27 9.40
CA SER A 192 -5.38 19.09 10.59
C SER A 192 -3.93 18.81 10.21
N SER A 193 -3.01 19.34 11.01
CA SER A 193 -1.58 18.98 10.96
C SER A 193 -1.26 17.67 11.69
N ASN A 194 -2.24 17.11 12.39
CA ASN A 194 -2.11 15.90 13.21
C ASN A 194 -3.10 14.84 12.73
N VAL A 195 -2.82 13.58 13.06
CA VAL A 195 -3.73 12.45 12.84
C VAL A 195 -5.06 12.70 13.56
N LEU A 196 -6.17 12.57 12.84
CA LEU A 196 -7.52 12.64 13.39
C LEU A 196 -8.00 11.24 13.73
N GLN A 197 -7.92 10.87 15.00
CA GLN A 197 -8.41 9.57 15.47
C GLN A 197 -9.92 9.65 15.73
N ILE A 198 -10.68 8.75 15.09
CA ILE A 198 -12.14 8.64 15.28
C ILE A 198 -12.43 7.51 16.27
N ASN A 199 -13.12 7.81 17.37
CA ASN A 199 -13.33 6.88 18.47
C ASN A 199 -14.80 6.51 18.72
N SER A 200 -15.74 7.27 18.17
CA SER A 200 -17.18 6.96 18.27
C SER A 200 -17.91 7.08 16.94
N ILE A 201 -19.12 6.52 16.91
CA ILE A 201 -20.02 6.62 15.76
C ILE A 201 -20.50 8.06 15.53
N GLU A 202 -20.67 8.85 16.60
CA GLU A 202 -21.05 10.27 16.47
C GLU A 202 -19.93 11.09 15.82
N GLU A 203 -18.67 10.90 16.26
CA GLU A 203 -17.50 11.53 15.66
C GLU A 203 -17.36 11.17 14.17
N TYR A 204 -17.54 9.88 13.85
CA TYR A 204 -17.51 9.38 12.49
C TYR A 204 -18.57 10.04 11.61
N ASN A 205 -19.84 10.01 12.03
CA ASN A 205 -20.94 10.58 11.26
C ASN A 205 -20.77 12.08 11.05
N SER A 206 -20.38 12.82 12.11
CA SER A 206 -20.12 14.25 12.02
C SER A 206 -19.00 14.56 11.02
N TYR A 207 -17.93 13.77 11.05
CA TYR A 207 -16.80 13.97 10.13
C TYR A 207 -17.14 13.58 8.69
N LEU A 208 -17.86 12.48 8.48
CA LEU A 208 -18.29 12.03 7.15
C LEU A 208 -19.25 13.06 6.51
N SER A 209 -20.22 13.59 7.26
CA SER A 209 -21.09 14.66 6.77
C SER A 209 -20.30 15.90 6.34
N TYR A 210 -19.33 16.33 7.16
CA TYR A 210 -18.42 17.42 6.81
C TYR A 210 -17.66 17.15 5.49
N LEU A 211 -17.15 15.93 5.29
CA LEU A 211 -16.44 15.57 4.05
C LEU A 211 -17.37 15.62 2.84
N LEU A 212 -18.58 15.08 2.94
CA LEU A 212 -19.55 15.02 1.84
C LEU A 212 -20.07 16.42 1.45
N GLU A 213 -20.24 17.32 2.41
CA GLU A 213 -20.62 18.72 2.14
C GLU A 213 -19.52 19.48 1.39
N ASN A 214 -18.25 19.30 1.79
CA ASN A 214 -17.12 19.99 1.18
C ASN A 214 -16.63 19.37 -0.14
N ARG A 215 -17.00 18.11 -0.45
CA ARG A 215 -16.69 17.46 -1.72
C ARG A 215 -17.37 18.13 -2.92
N ASN A 216 -18.51 18.78 -2.71
CA ASN A 216 -19.30 19.46 -3.75
C ASN A 216 -18.87 20.91 -4.02
N GLY A 217 -17.88 21.44 -3.28
CA GLY A 217 -17.29 22.74 -3.57
C GLY A 217 -16.37 22.66 -4.78
N ASN A 218 -16.68 23.42 -5.85
CA ASN A 218 -15.82 23.57 -7.03
C ASN A 218 -14.38 23.97 -6.63
N LYS A 219 -13.46 23.00 -6.51
CA LYS A 219 -12.02 23.26 -6.42
C LYS A 219 -11.49 23.60 -7.81
N ASN A 220 -11.80 24.82 -8.27
CA ASN A 220 -11.18 25.47 -9.43
C ASN A 220 -9.81 26.09 -9.08
N ASP A 221 -9.27 25.80 -7.91
CA ASP A 221 -7.93 26.25 -7.54
C ASP A 221 -6.90 25.56 -8.44
N THR A 222 -6.16 26.38 -9.17
CA THR A 222 -5.02 25.94 -9.98
C THR A 222 -4.13 25.02 -9.16
N LEU A 223 -3.99 23.77 -9.60
CA LEU A 223 -3.15 22.68 -9.04
C LEU A 223 -1.70 23.10 -8.69
N GLN A 224 -1.27 24.29 -9.13
CA GLN A 224 0.09 24.82 -8.99
C GLN A 224 0.48 25.25 -7.56
N ASN A 225 -0.47 25.43 -6.62
CA ASN A 225 -0.18 25.91 -5.26
C ASN A 225 -0.66 24.97 -4.13
N LEU A 226 -0.79 23.68 -4.40
CA LEU A 226 -1.13 22.70 -3.35
C LEU A 226 -0.03 22.63 -2.29
N ASN A 227 -0.39 22.98 -1.06
CA ASN A 227 0.50 22.99 0.09
C ASN A 227 -0.05 22.06 1.17
N PHE A 228 0.21 20.77 1.02
CA PHE A 228 -0.12 19.78 2.04
C PHE A 228 1.12 19.58 2.92
N ASN A 229 1.01 19.98 4.19
CA ASN A 229 2.08 19.75 5.15
C ASN A 229 2.12 18.27 5.53
N PRO A 230 3.31 17.67 5.69
CA PRO A 230 3.43 16.32 6.20
C PRO A 230 2.80 16.18 7.59
N ILE A 231 2.16 15.03 7.84
CA ILE A 231 1.66 14.66 9.17
C ILE A 231 2.61 13.63 9.78
N ILE A 232 3.03 13.85 11.03
CA ILE A 232 3.93 12.94 11.74
C ILE A 232 3.09 11.97 12.59
N ILE A 233 3.44 10.69 12.49
CA ILE A 233 2.93 9.58 13.29
C ILE A 233 4.09 9.10 14.16
N ASP A 234 4.06 9.48 15.43
CA ASP A 234 5.03 9.03 16.44
C ASP A 234 4.65 7.61 16.89
N TYR A 235 5.04 6.60 16.09
CA TYR A 235 4.69 5.21 16.34
C TYR A 235 5.35 4.66 17.61
N SER A 236 6.64 4.96 17.80
CA SER A 236 7.37 4.65 19.03
C SER A 236 8.58 5.57 19.20
N SER A 237 9.26 5.50 20.34
CA SER A 237 10.48 6.28 20.61
C SER A 237 11.60 6.07 19.58
N ASN A 238 11.59 4.96 18.84
CA ASN A 238 12.63 4.62 17.86
C ASN A 238 12.10 4.56 16.41
N ILE A 239 10.82 4.83 16.18
CA ILE A 239 10.19 4.76 14.85
C ILE A 239 9.33 5.99 14.65
N LYS A 240 9.74 6.82 13.69
CA LYS A 240 8.96 7.96 13.24
C LYS A 240 8.43 7.66 11.84
N ILE A 241 7.13 7.85 11.65
CA ILE A 241 6.50 7.71 10.34
C ILE A 241 5.97 9.06 9.93
N THR A 242 6.42 9.59 8.80
CA THR A 242 5.92 10.84 8.24
C THR A 242 5.06 10.54 7.02
N THR A 243 3.81 10.97 7.06
CA THR A 243 2.89 10.94 5.91
C THR A 243 3.18 12.11 4.99
N LEU A 244 3.31 11.81 3.70
CA LEU A 244 3.38 12.77 2.59
C LEU A 244 2.11 12.67 1.75
N PHE A 245 1.71 13.77 1.12
CA PHE A 245 0.45 13.80 0.38
C PHE A 245 0.67 13.99 -1.11
N PHE A 246 -0.24 13.40 -1.88
CA PHE A 246 -0.26 13.37 -3.34
C PHE A 246 -1.70 13.53 -3.81
N LEU A 247 -1.89 13.84 -5.10
CA LEU A 247 -3.20 13.69 -5.73
C LEU A 247 -3.17 12.57 -6.77
N ASP A 248 -4.22 11.77 -6.81
CA ASP A 248 -4.46 10.83 -7.90
C ASP A 248 -5.00 11.53 -9.16
N VAL A 249 -5.27 10.75 -10.19
CA VAL A 249 -5.83 11.24 -11.48
C VAL A 249 -7.26 11.80 -11.36
N LYS A 250 -7.97 11.53 -10.26
CA LYS A 250 -9.29 12.08 -9.94
C LYS A 250 -9.19 13.28 -8.98
N ASN A 251 -7.98 13.78 -8.72
CA ASN A 251 -7.68 14.83 -7.75
C ASN A 251 -8.09 14.49 -6.30
N LEU A 252 -8.14 13.20 -5.97
CA LEU A 252 -8.35 12.73 -4.61
C LEU A 252 -7.02 12.64 -3.86
N ILE A 253 -7.06 12.87 -2.55
CA ILE A 253 -5.84 12.88 -1.72
C ILE A 253 -5.38 11.45 -1.47
N CYS A 254 -4.14 11.17 -1.86
CA CYS A 254 -3.41 9.95 -1.54
C CYS A 254 -2.30 10.24 -0.52
N SER A 255 -1.83 9.19 0.13
CA SER A 255 -0.74 9.23 1.11
C SER A 255 0.46 8.40 0.64
N GLY A 256 1.65 8.95 0.81
CA GLY A 256 2.90 8.20 0.88
C GLY A 256 3.46 8.25 2.29
N TYR A 257 4.41 7.37 2.60
CA TYR A 257 4.95 7.24 3.95
C TYR A 257 6.48 7.22 3.91
N VAL A 258 7.10 7.93 4.85
CA VAL A 258 8.53 7.88 5.15
C VAL A 258 8.70 7.30 6.54
N ILE A 259 9.33 6.14 6.65
CA ILE A 259 9.56 5.42 7.89
C ILE A 259 11.03 5.60 8.27
N GLU A 260 11.28 6.30 9.37
CA GLU A 260 12.62 6.53 9.91
C GLU A 260 12.83 5.68 11.18
N TYR A 261 13.81 4.77 11.12
CA TYR A 261 14.28 4.02 12.28
C TYR A 261 15.38 4.80 12.99
N ILE A 262 15.10 5.30 14.18
CA ILE A 262 15.99 6.17 14.97
C ILE A 262 16.92 5.31 15.84
N ASN A 263 17.78 4.50 15.21
CA ASN A 263 18.78 3.68 15.89
C ASN A 263 20.21 4.02 15.42
N SER A 264 21.22 3.32 15.93
CA SER A 264 22.64 3.55 15.58
C SER A 264 23.00 3.37 14.10
N LYS A 265 22.12 2.73 13.29
CA LYS A 265 22.33 2.49 11.86
C LYS A 265 21.31 3.21 10.97
N LYS A 266 20.57 4.19 11.51
CA LYS A 266 19.42 4.93 10.93
C LYS A 266 19.01 4.44 9.54
N LYS A 267 17.85 3.78 9.45
CA LYS A 267 17.27 3.34 8.17
C LYS A 267 16.05 4.17 7.79
N VAL A 268 15.94 4.52 6.51
CA VAL A 268 14.82 5.30 5.96
C VAL A 268 14.20 4.54 4.79
N ILE A 269 12.92 4.19 4.94
CA ILE A 269 12.11 3.56 3.88
C ILE A 269 11.06 4.57 3.43
N CYS A 270 10.93 4.78 2.14
CA CYS A 270 9.90 5.64 1.59
C CYS A 270 9.02 4.85 0.61
N ILE A 271 7.70 4.96 0.77
CA ILE A 271 6.70 4.32 -0.08
C ILE A 271 5.76 5.39 -0.60
N LEU A 272 5.68 5.52 -1.92
CA LEU A 272 4.84 6.52 -2.60
C LEU A 272 3.60 5.85 -3.21
N PRO A 273 2.43 6.52 -3.22
CA PRO A 273 1.21 6.01 -3.86
C PRO A 273 1.32 6.07 -5.39
N ASP A 274 0.31 5.54 -6.10
CA ASP A 274 0.07 6.00 -7.47
C ASP A 274 -0.41 7.46 -7.43
N TYR A 275 0.17 8.32 -8.26
CA TYR A 275 -0.09 9.75 -8.24
C TYR A 275 -0.04 10.37 -9.64
N SER A 276 -0.84 11.41 -9.82
CA SER A 276 -0.81 12.31 -10.98
C SER A 276 -0.08 13.62 -10.66
N VAL A 277 -0.17 14.10 -9.41
CA VAL A 277 0.43 15.36 -8.96
C VAL A 277 1.19 15.15 -7.66
N VAL A 278 2.42 15.68 -7.61
CA VAL A 278 3.24 15.76 -6.39
C VAL A 278 3.25 17.21 -5.90
N PRO A 279 2.68 17.52 -4.72
CA PRO A 279 2.77 18.83 -4.10
C PRO A 279 4.21 19.30 -3.90
N ASN A 280 4.46 20.61 -4.03
CA ASN A 280 5.79 21.19 -3.86
C ASN A 280 6.38 20.95 -2.47
N THR A 281 5.54 20.88 -1.43
CA THR A 281 5.98 20.51 -0.07
C THR A 281 6.49 19.08 0.01
N THR A 282 5.80 18.14 -0.62
CA THR A 282 6.23 16.75 -0.71
C THR A 282 7.57 16.65 -1.44
N ILE A 283 7.75 17.34 -2.57
CA ILE A 283 9.04 17.39 -3.28
C ILE A 283 10.14 17.95 -2.39
N LYS A 284 9.90 19.09 -1.74
CA LYS A 284 10.88 19.71 -0.83
C LYS A 284 11.23 18.79 0.33
N TYR A 285 10.25 18.11 0.92
CA TYR A 285 10.49 17.16 2.00
C TYR A 285 11.39 16.01 1.55
N LEU A 286 11.04 15.34 0.45
CA LEU A 286 11.82 14.21 -0.09
C LEU A 286 13.27 14.59 -0.41
N LYS A 287 13.50 15.80 -0.94
CA LYS A 287 14.85 16.32 -1.25
C LYS A 287 15.68 16.66 -0.02
N ASN A 288 15.02 16.94 1.10
CA ASN A 288 15.68 17.32 2.35
C ASN A 288 16.00 16.11 3.25
N ILE A 289 15.59 14.89 2.86
CA ILE A 289 15.98 13.67 3.56
C ILE A 289 17.45 13.38 3.20
N ASP A 290 18.31 13.25 4.20
CA ASP A 290 19.75 13.05 4.01
C ASP A 290 20.07 11.85 3.11
N LEU A 291 19.44 10.69 3.37
CA LEU A 291 19.54 9.48 2.55
C LEU A 291 18.30 8.62 2.77
N ILE A 292 17.68 8.19 1.67
CA ILE A 292 16.66 7.14 1.66
C ILE A 292 17.34 5.81 1.32
N ASP A 293 17.22 4.79 2.16
CA ASP A 293 17.80 3.47 1.85
C ASP A 293 16.99 2.76 0.76
N PHE A 294 15.66 2.86 0.86
CA PHE A 294 14.73 2.17 -0.04
C PHE A 294 13.59 3.11 -0.42
N LEU A 295 13.47 3.45 -1.71
CA LEU A 295 12.33 4.17 -2.26
C LEU A 295 11.48 3.23 -3.13
N ILE A 296 10.26 2.96 -2.67
CA ILE A 296 9.25 2.16 -3.39
C ILE A 296 8.25 3.13 -4.01
N LEU A 297 8.10 3.09 -5.33
CA LEU A 297 7.23 4.03 -6.05
C LEU A 297 6.64 3.39 -7.31
N PRO A 298 5.48 3.88 -7.79
CA PRO A 298 4.89 3.36 -9.01
C PRO A 298 5.79 3.70 -10.21
N LEU A 299 5.92 2.76 -11.14
CA LEU A 299 6.54 3.04 -12.42
C LEU A 299 5.58 3.83 -13.31
N PHE A 300 4.34 3.35 -13.41
CA PHE A 300 3.26 3.91 -14.23
C PHE A 300 2.13 4.43 -13.37
N SER A 301 1.39 5.39 -13.92
CA SER A 301 0.05 5.68 -13.39
C SER A 301 -0.97 4.78 -14.07
N GLU A 302 -2.04 4.38 -13.37
CA GLU A 302 -3.11 3.51 -13.89
C GLU A 302 -3.72 3.96 -15.24
N GLN A 303 -3.61 5.24 -15.61
CA GLN A 303 -4.12 5.76 -16.87
C GLN A 303 -3.18 5.57 -18.07
N ILE A 304 -1.91 5.27 -17.82
CA ILE A 304 -0.91 5.13 -18.88
C ILE A 304 -1.07 3.75 -19.52
N LYS A 305 -1.70 3.74 -20.69
CA LYS A 305 -2.00 2.51 -21.45
C LYS A 305 -0.79 1.94 -22.18
N GLU A 306 0.25 2.73 -22.40
CA GLU A 306 1.48 2.31 -23.07
C GLU A 306 2.69 3.00 -22.43
N ILE A 307 3.74 2.24 -22.20
CA ILE A 307 5.07 2.77 -21.91
C ILE A 307 5.61 3.38 -23.18
N ASP A 308 5.82 4.69 -23.13
CA ASP A 308 6.76 5.36 -24.00
C ASP A 308 8.03 5.73 -23.23
N GLN A 309 9.08 6.07 -23.99
CA GLN A 309 10.33 6.55 -23.41
C GLN A 309 10.12 7.81 -22.55
N TYR A 310 9.07 8.57 -22.79
CA TYR A 310 8.76 9.81 -22.10
C TYR A 310 8.34 9.57 -20.64
N THR A 311 7.39 8.65 -20.41
CA THR A 311 6.91 8.29 -19.06
C THR A 311 8.02 7.72 -18.17
N LEU A 312 8.82 6.79 -18.73
CA LEU A 312 9.95 6.19 -18.02
C LEU A 312 11.01 7.24 -17.68
N ALA A 313 11.34 8.12 -18.64
CA ALA A 313 12.27 9.22 -18.45
C ALA A 313 11.81 10.18 -17.34
N GLU A 314 10.54 10.57 -17.33
CA GLU A 314 9.98 11.44 -16.27
C GLU A 314 10.14 10.81 -14.89
N ARG A 315 9.81 9.53 -14.73
CA ARG A 315 9.92 8.83 -13.45
C ARG A 315 11.37 8.72 -12.98
N ILE A 316 12.29 8.34 -13.86
CA ILE A 316 13.72 8.24 -13.55
C ILE A 316 14.30 9.63 -13.24
N ASN A 317 13.89 10.68 -13.96
CA ASN A 317 14.34 12.04 -13.70
C ASN A 317 13.83 12.57 -12.36
N PHE A 318 12.61 12.24 -11.96
CA PHE A 318 12.11 12.51 -10.61
C PHE A 318 13.01 11.83 -9.54
N CYS A 319 13.31 10.55 -9.73
CA CYS A 319 14.18 9.77 -8.83
C CYS A 319 15.58 10.38 -8.69
N LYS A 320 16.17 10.90 -9.77
CA LYS A 320 17.48 11.59 -9.74
C LYS A 320 17.51 12.82 -8.82
N THR A 321 16.36 13.39 -8.50
CA THR A 321 16.29 14.54 -7.60
C THR A 321 16.28 14.15 -6.13
N ILE A 322 16.19 12.86 -5.80
CA ILE A 322 16.07 12.32 -4.44
C ILE A 322 17.35 11.55 -4.12
N ASN A 323 17.94 11.81 -2.94
CA ASN A 323 19.10 11.06 -2.50
C ASN A 323 18.68 9.69 -1.96
N CYS A 324 18.81 8.65 -2.77
CA CYS A 324 18.38 7.30 -2.43
C CYS A 324 19.38 6.24 -2.92
N ASP A 325 19.60 5.19 -2.12
CA ASP A 325 20.47 4.07 -2.46
C ASP A 325 19.81 3.12 -3.48
N GLN A 326 18.55 2.71 -3.23
CA GLN A 326 17.86 1.72 -4.05
C GLN A 326 16.41 2.10 -4.34
N PHE A 327 16.05 2.03 -5.61
CA PHE A 327 14.71 2.33 -6.11
C PHE A 327 13.99 1.06 -6.53
N TYR A 328 12.74 0.91 -6.09
CA TYR A 328 11.89 -0.24 -6.37
C TYR A 328 10.61 0.22 -7.04
N PHE A 329 10.43 -0.21 -8.28
CA PHE A 329 9.27 0.14 -9.07
C PHE A 329 8.17 -0.90 -8.91
N TYR A 330 6.93 -0.44 -8.69
CA TYR A 330 5.73 -1.26 -8.73
C TYR A 330 4.75 -0.74 -9.80
N ASN A 331 3.53 -1.26 -9.82
CA ASN A 331 2.44 -0.85 -10.72
C ASN A 331 2.69 -1.24 -12.17
N THR A 332 3.18 -2.47 -12.39
CA THR A 332 3.44 -3.00 -13.73
C THR A 332 2.34 -3.97 -14.16
N SER A 333 1.80 -3.77 -15.36
CA SER A 333 0.71 -4.60 -15.90
C SER A 333 1.21 -5.68 -16.86
N CYS A 334 0.30 -6.52 -17.34
CA CYS A 334 0.54 -7.55 -18.36
C CYS A 334 0.84 -7.01 -19.77
N LEU A 335 0.95 -5.69 -19.95
CA LEU A 335 1.38 -5.09 -21.21
C LEU A 335 2.87 -5.33 -21.47
N TYR A 336 3.66 -5.48 -20.41
CA TYR A 336 5.11 -5.58 -20.50
C TYR A 336 5.65 -6.69 -19.60
N ASP A 337 6.52 -7.49 -20.20
CA ASP A 337 7.24 -8.55 -19.53
C ASP A 337 8.22 -7.96 -18.51
N HIS A 338 8.38 -8.63 -17.36
CA HIS A 338 9.18 -8.13 -16.24
C HIS A 338 10.63 -7.86 -16.65
N ASP A 339 11.27 -8.82 -17.32
CA ASP A 339 12.66 -8.71 -17.72
C ASP A 339 12.82 -7.68 -18.85
N PHE A 340 11.80 -7.53 -19.71
CA PHE A 340 11.77 -6.47 -20.72
C PHE A 340 11.70 -5.07 -20.10
N ILE A 341 10.86 -4.84 -19.08
CA ILE A 341 10.80 -3.54 -18.38
C ILE A 341 12.14 -3.26 -17.70
N GLN A 342 12.71 -4.25 -17.00
CA GLN A 342 14.02 -4.10 -16.36
C GLN A 342 15.09 -3.72 -17.39
N TYR A 343 15.11 -4.38 -18.55
CA TYR A 343 16.00 -4.04 -19.65
C TYR A 343 15.82 -2.58 -20.13
N MET A 344 14.58 -2.12 -20.31
CA MET A 344 14.33 -0.73 -20.73
C MET A 344 14.85 0.29 -19.72
N VAL A 345 14.69 0.01 -18.42
CA VAL A 345 15.19 0.88 -17.34
C VAL A 345 16.72 0.90 -17.35
N ASP A 346 17.35 -0.27 -17.45
CA ASP A 346 18.81 -0.41 -17.47
C ASP A 346 19.42 0.26 -18.71
N ASP A 347 18.81 0.07 -19.89
CA ASP A 347 19.23 0.70 -21.15
C ASP A 347 19.09 2.23 -21.08
N TYR A 348 17.97 2.74 -20.57
CA TYR A 348 17.80 4.18 -20.34
C TYR A 348 18.87 4.74 -19.41
N CYS A 349 19.16 4.05 -18.30
CA CYS A 349 20.18 4.49 -17.34
C CYS A 349 21.57 4.51 -17.97
N LYS A 350 21.92 3.45 -18.71
CA LYS A 350 23.19 3.34 -19.42
C LYS A 350 23.36 4.45 -20.46
N ASN A 351 22.34 4.69 -21.28
CA ASN A 351 22.39 5.70 -22.34
C ASN A 351 22.46 7.15 -21.81
N ASN A 352 22.00 7.37 -20.57
CA ASN A 352 22.01 8.68 -19.91
C ASN A 352 23.07 8.82 -18.80
N ASN A 353 24.00 7.87 -18.67
CA ASN A 353 25.04 7.84 -17.63
C ASN A 353 24.48 7.99 -16.19
N ILE A 354 23.36 7.34 -15.91
CA ILE A 354 22.71 7.35 -14.59
C ILE A 354 23.26 6.20 -13.77
N ASN A 355 24.01 6.51 -12.70
CA ASN A 355 24.56 5.54 -11.76
C ASN A 355 23.63 5.36 -10.54
N LEU A 356 22.36 5.03 -10.79
CA LEU A 356 21.36 4.72 -9.77
C LEU A 356 20.84 3.30 -10.01
N LYS A 357 20.49 2.60 -8.93
CA LYS A 357 20.01 1.22 -8.99
C LYS A 357 18.48 1.19 -8.95
N PHE A 358 17.88 0.81 -10.07
CA PHE A 358 16.44 0.62 -10.21
C PHE A 358 16.11 -0.86 -10.34
N ILE A 359 15.10 -1.32 -9.59
CA ILE A 359 14.65 -2.71 -9.60
C ILE A 359 13.15 -2.74 -9.90
N ILE A 360 12.75 -3.50 -10.92
CA ILE A 360 11.33 -3.83 -11.12
C ILE A 360 10.92 -4.87 -10.08
N SER A 361 9.99 -4.49 -9.21
CA SER A 361 9.52 -5.35 -8.13
C SER A 361 8.66 -6.49 -8.67
N TYR A 362 8.69 -7.62 -7.98
CA TYR A 362 7.87 -8.78 -8.27
C TYR A 362 7.33 -9.34 -6.97
N ASP A 363 6.18 -10.00 -7.03
CA ASP A 363 5.61 -10.68 -5.87
C ASP A 363 6.62 -11.66 -5.27
N SER A 364 6.67 -11.77 -3.93
CA SER A 364 7.67 -12.50 -3.13
C SER A 364 9.07 -11.86 -3.03
N LEU A 365 9.32 -10.73 -3.69
CA LEU A 365 10.57 -10.00 -3.48
C LEU A 365 10.70 -9.63 -1.99
N ASN A 366 11.78 -10.11 -1.36
CA ASN A 366 12.07 -9.89 0.05
C ASN A 366 13.40 -9.15 0.20
N ILE A 367 13.35 -7.94 0.76
CA ILE A 367 14.49 -7.04 0.90
C ILE A 367 14.86 -6.95 2.39
N PRO A 368 16.03 -7.44 2.81
CA PRO A 368 16.46 -7.32 4.20
C PRO A 368 16.76 -5.87 4.60
N ILE A 369 16.34 -5.49 5.81
CA ILE A 369 16.69 -4.23 6.46
C ILE A 369 17.75 -4.55 7.54
N TYR A 370 19.02 -4.28 7.23
CA TYR A 370 20.19 -4.64 8.05
C TYR A 370 20.70 -3.55 9.00
#